data_AF-A0A976H116-F1
#
_entry.id   AF-A0A976H116-F1
#
_cell.length_a   1.000
_cell.length_b   1.000
_cell.length_c   1.000
_cell.angle_alpha   90.00
_cell.angle_beta   90.00
_cell.angle_gamma   90.00
#
_symmetry.space_group_name_H-M   'P 1'
#
loop_
_entity.id
_entity.type
_entity.pdbx_description
1 polymer ?
#
loop_
_entity_poly.entity_id
_entity_poly.type
_entity_poly.pdbx_seq_one_letter_code
_entity_poly.pdbx_strand_id
1 'polypeptide(L)'
;MKIEPIEVIADIAPPQNPCPISQVPVDRQALTDLDTTSQVEQEIKDIQKKAFELAVETAQGVGRRKERHTQASIMYQRLTELYPLISCEASKEALAITWSEARLDIGYILSDGKELARSGLYVYVQELRRKNKEK
;
A
#
# COMPACT_ATOMS: atom_id res chain seq x y z
N MET A 1 -50.83 -15.19 14.90
CA MET A 1 -49.92 -14.64 13.87
C MET A 1 -49.03 -15.78 13.40
N LYS A 2 -49.10 -16.13 12.11
CA LYS A 2 -48.23 -17.13 11.48
C LYS A 2 -47.04 -16.38 10.88
N ILE A 3 -45.82 -16.76 11.24
CA ILE A 3 -44.59 -16.22 10.67
C ILE A 3 -44.15 -17.22 9.60
N GLU A 4 -44.14 -16.81 8.34
CA GLU A 4 -43.62 -17.63 7.25
C GLU A 4 -42.09 -17.55 7.21
N PRO A 5 -41.39 -18.65 6.87
CA PRO A 5 -39.93 -18.68 6.81
C PRO A 5 -39.42 -17.89 5.60
N ILE A 6 -38.41 -17.05 5.85
CA ILE A 6 -37.68 -16.32 4.81
C ILE A 6 -36.71 -17.31 4.15
N GLU A 7 -36.92 -17.60 2.87
CA GLU A 7 -35.98 -18.34 2.04
C GLU A 7 -34.70 -17.51 1.85
N VAL A 8 -33.56 -18.04 2.31
CA VAL A 8 -32.24 -17.45 2.12
C VAL A 8 -31.80 -17.72 0.68
N ILE A 9 -31.88 -16.68 -0.15
CA ILE A 9 -31.52 -16.73 -1.57
C ILE A 9 -29.99 -16.64 -1.74
N ALA A 10 -29.47 -17.70 -2.34
CA ALA A 10 -28.34 -17.80 -3.28
C ALA A 10 -26.96 -17.23 -2.89
N ASP A 11 -26.06 -18.16 -2.58
CA ASP A 11 -24.78 -18.41 -3.26
C ASP A 11 -24.34 -17.35 -4.30
N ILE A 12 -23.76 -16.24 -3.83
CA ILE A 12 -23.10 -15.26 -4.67
C ILE A 12 -21.69 -15.77 -4.91
N ALA A 13 -21.47 -16.45 -6.04
CA ALA A 13 -20.14 -16.78 -6.51
C ALA A 13 -19.30 -15.50 -6.64
N PRO A 14 -18.05 -15.47 -6.15
CA PRO A 14 -17.22 -14.28 -6.22
C PRO A 14 -16.96 -13.91 -7.69
N PRO A 15 -16.96 -12.61 -8.04
CA PRO A 15 -16.63 -12.17 -9.38
C PRO A 15 -15.20 -12.57 -9.69
N GLN A 16 -15.03 -13.57 -10.54
CA GLN A 16 -13.76 -13.86 -11.17
C GLN A 16 -13.54 -12.73 -12.19
N ASN A 17 -12.77 -11.71 -11.80
CA ASN A 17 -12.12 -10.83 -12.76
C ASN A 17 -10.85 -11.57 -13.22
N PRO A 18 -10.88 -12.34 -14.33
CA PRO A 18 -9.67 -12.95 -14.81
C PRO A 18 -8.70 -11.84 -15.20
N CYS A 19 -7.47 -11.91 -14.67
CA CYS A 19 -6.36 -11.16 -15.24
C CYS A 19 -6.35 -11.43 -16.75
N PRO A 20 -6.13 -10.41 -17.60
CA PRO A 20 -6.06 -10.63 -19.05
C PRO A 20 -4.93 -11.64 -19.31
N ILE A 21 -5.32 -12.84 -19.75
CA ILE A 21 -4.39 -13.91 -20.11
C ILE A 21 -3.67 -13.44 -21.36
N SER A 22 -2.52 -12.78 -21.15
CA SER A 22 -1.64 -12.35 -22.22
C SER A 22 -0.95 -13.60 -22.78
N GLN A 23 -1.56 -14.25 -23.77
CA GLN A 23 -0.91 -15.29 -24.57
C GLN A 23 0.12 -14.62 -25.48
N VAL A 24 1.34 -14.44 -25.00
CA VAL A 24 2.48 -13.96 -25.79
C VAL A 24 3.48 -15.11 -25.96
N PRO A 25 4.08 -15.30 -27.16
CA PRO A 25 4.95 -16.43 -27.45
C PRO A 25 6.19 -16.42 -26.56
N VAL A 26 6.45 -17.57 -25.93
CA VAL A 26 7.63 -17.81 -25.09
C VAL A 26 8.86 -17.97 -25.98
N ASP A 27 9.44 -16.87 -26.46
CA ASP A 27 10.80 -16.91 -27.00
C ASP A 27 11.44 -15.50 -26.95
N ARG A 28 12.49 -15.38 -26.11
CA ARG A 28 13.45 -14.25 -25.95
C ARG A 28 13.10 -13.01 -25.10
N GLN A 29 11.88 -12.79 -24.60
CA GLN A 29 11.56 -11.62 -23.73
C GLN A 29 11.98 -11.77 -22.25
N ALA A 30 12.28 -12.98 -21.77
CA ALA A 30 12.49 -13.26 -20.35
C ALA A 30 13.70 -12.55 -19.70
N LEU A 31 14.70 -12.11 -20.48
CA LEU A 31 15.88 -11.41 -19.95
C LEU A 31 15.64 -9.92 -19.68
N THR A 32 14.73 -9.27 -20.41
CA THR A 32 14.31 -7.88 -20.15
C THR A 32 13.28 -7.78 -19.02
N ASP A 33 12.49 -8.85 -18.83
CA ASP A 33 11.44 -8.89 -17.81
C ASP A 33 11.99 -9.05 -16.38
N LEU A 34 13.10 -9.79 -16.23
CA LEU A 34 13.80 -9.94 -14.95
C LEU A 34 14.41 -8.63 -14.44
N ASP A 35 15.02 -7.86 -15.33
CA ASP A 35 15.66 -6.58 -14.98
C ASP A 35 14.61 -5.52 -14.62
N THR A 36 13.49 -5.51 -15.36
CA THR A 36 12.33 -4.65 -15.06
C THR A 36 11.67 -5.01 -13.73
N THR A 37 11.54 -6.30 -13.42
CA THR A 37 10.95 -6.77 -12.16
C THR A 37 11.81 -6.36 -10.95
N SER A 38 13.13 -6.51 -11.06
CA SER A 38 14.08 -6.08 -10.02
C SER A 38 14.01 -4.57 -9.77
N GLN A 39 13.89 -3.76 -10.83
CA GLN A 39 13.76 -2.30 -10.72
C GLN A 39 12.46 -1.87 -10.03
N VAL A 40 11.32 -2.47 -10.40
CA VAL A 40 10.02 -2.20 -9.77
C VAL A 40 10.05 -2.54 -8.29
N GLU A 41 10.64 -3.69 -7.94
CA GLU A 41 10.79 -4.11 -6.55
C GLU A 41 11.62 -3.10 -5.74
N GLN A 42 12.76 -2.69 -6.28
CA GLN A 42 13.63 -1.72 -5.63
C GLN A 42 12.93 -0.36 -5.46
N GLU A 43 12.21 0.10 -6.47
CA GLU A 43 11.49 1.37 -6.42
C GLU A 43 10.37 1.36 -5.35
N ILE A 44 9.60 0.28 -5.24
CA ILE A 44 8.57 0.16 -4.20
C ILE A 44 9.21 0.16 -2.79
N LYS A 45 10.35 -0.51 -2.62
CA LYS A 45 11.08 -0.52 -1.34
C LYS A 45 11.60 0.88 -0.97
N ASP A 46 12.13 1.62 -1.94
CA ASP A 46 12.62 2.98 -1.72
C ASP A 46 11.48 3.93 -1.35
N ILE A 47 10.33 3.81 -2.03
CA ILE A 47 9.11 4.56 -1.68
C ILE A 47 8.64 4.19 -0.28
N GLN A 48 8.58 2.90 0.07
CA GLN A 48 8.15 2.44 1.40
C GLN A 48 9.03 3.04 2.50
N LYS A 49 10.36 2.98 2.33
CA LYS A 49 11.32 3.56 3.27
C LYS A 49 11.08 5.07 3.42
N LYS A 50 10.94 5.80 2.30
CA LYS A 50 10.78 7.25 2.35
C LYS A 50 9.44 7.69 2.93
N ALA A 51 8.36 6.98 2.59
CA ALA A 51 7.04 7.18 3.18
C ALA A 51 7.08 7.02 4.71
N PHE A 52 7.75 5.99 5.22
CA PHE A 52 7.90 5.79 6.65
C PHE A 52 8.62 6.94 7.35
N GLU A 53 9.74 7.42 6.79
CA GLU A 53 10.49 8.57 7.33
C GLU A 53 9.59 9.81 7.44
N LEU A 54 8.85 10.16 6.38
CA LEU A 54 7.96 11.32 6.37
C LEU A 54 6.75 11.14 7.31
N ALA A 55 6.30 9.91 7.50
CA ALA A 55 5.21 9.60 8.42
C ALA A 55 5.66 9.72 9.88
N VAL A 56 6.91 9.35 10.21
CA VAL A 56 7.55 9.63 11.50
C VAL A 56 7.66 11.14 11.73
N GLU A 57 8.13 11.91 10.75
CA GLU A 57 8.17 13.38 10.86
C GLU A 57 6.77 13.97 11.13
N THR A 58 5.75 13.44 10.45
CA THR A 58 4.35 13.82 10.65
C THR A 58 3.88 13.50 12.07
N ALA A 59 4.18 12.32 12.59
CA ALA A 59 3.85 11.92 13.96
C ALA A 59 4.54 12.79 15.03
N GLN A 60 5.78 13.20 14.78
CA GLN A 60 6.54 14.09 15.66
C GLN A 60 6.12 15.56 15.53
N GLY A 61 5.36 15.92 14.49
CA GLY A 61 5.02 17.31 14.19
C GLY A 61 6.22 18.15 13.72
N VAL A 62 7.28 17.52 13.23
CA VAL A 62 8.51 18.21 12.74
C VAL A 62 8.50 18.32 11.22
N GLY A 63 9.39 19.15 10.66
CA GLY A 63 9.49 19.37 9.22
C GLY A 63 8.36 20.24 8.65
N ARG A 64 8.45 20.60 7.37
CA ARG A 64 7.45 21.47 6.72
C ARG A 64 6.28 20.67 6.17
N ARG A 65 5.08 20.91 6.70
CA ARG A 65 3.84 20.21 6.29
C ARG A 65 3.63 20.18 4.78
N LYS A 66 3.74 21.34 4.12
CA LYS A 66 3.52 21.47 2.66
C LYS A 66 4.47 20.59 1.85
N GLU A 67 5.73 20.51 2.25
CA GLU A 67 6.74 19.71 1.56
C GLU A 67 6.47 18.21 1.74
N ARG A 68 6.15 17.77 2.98
CA ARG A 68 5.77 16.37 3.23
C ARG A 68 4.56 15.93 2.43
N HIS A 69 3.50 16.75 2.40
CA HIS A 69 2.30 16.47 1.61
C HIS A 69 2.61 16.36 0.12
N THR A 70 3.40 17.29 -0.42
CA THR A 70 3.80 17.28 -1.84
C THR A 70 4.57 16.00 -2.18
N GLN A 71 5.55 15.64 -1.36
CA GLN A 71 6.32 14.40 -1.55
C GLN A 71 5.44 13.15 -1.45
N ALA A 72 4.54 13.10 -0.46
CA ALA A 72 3.61 12.00 -0.26
C ALA A 72 2.65 11.83 -1.45
N SER A 73 2.15 12.92 -2.03
CA SER A 73 1.31 12.87 -3.24
C SER A 73 2.05 12.33 -4.45
N ILE A 74 3.32 12.74 -4.66
CA ILE A 74 4.15 12.21 -5.75
C ILE A 74 4.37 10.70 -5.57
N MET A 75 4.73 10.26 -4.37
CA MET A 75 4.91 8.84 -4.06
C MET A 75 3.61 8.03 -4.24
N TYR A 76 2.46 8.60 -3.86
CA TYR A 76 1.15 7.97 -4.06
C TYR A 76 0.85 7.72 -5.54
N GLN A 77 1.08 8.74 -6.37
CA GLN A 77 0.90 8.63 -7.82
C GLN A 77 1.83 7.55 -8.38
N ARG A 78 3.10 7.56 -7.97
CA ARG A 78 4.06 6.56 -8.43
C ARG A 78 3.69 5.14 -8.04
N LEU A 79 3.27 4.90 -6.80
CA LEU A 79 2.76 3.58 -6.40
C LEU A 79 1.53 3.16 -7.19
N THR A 80 0.66 4.10 -7.56
CA THR A 80 -0.52 3.83 -8.39
C THR A 80 -0.12 3.37 -9.79
N GLU A 81 0.92 3.98 -10.38
CA GLU A 81 1.48 3.57 -11.67
C GLU A 81 2.16 2.20 -11.63
N LEU A 82 2.81 1.87 -10.51
CA LEU A 82 3.52 0.58 -10.34
C LEU A 82 2.57 -0.59 -10.03
N TYR A 83 1.35 -0.32 -9.55
CA TYR A 83 0.42 -1.36 -9.11
C TYR A 83 0.09 -2.43 -10.17
N PRO A 84 -0.21 -2.08 -11.44
CA PRO A 84 -0.48 -3.08 -12.48
C PRO A 84 0.67 -4.06 -12.73
N LEU A 85 1.92 -3.67 -12.43
CA LEU A 85 3.11 -4.51 -12.63
C LEU A 85 3.31 -5.56 -11.52
N ILE A 86 2.58 -5.41 -10.42
CA ILE A 86 2.68 -6.29 -9.24
C ILE A 86 1.37 -7.00 -8.92
N SER A 87 0.21 -6.48 -9.35
CA SER A 87 -1.11 -7.00 -8.98
C SER A 87 -1.48 -8.34 -9.63
N CYS A 88 -0.83 -8.68 -10.75
CA CYS A 88 -1.23 -9.82 -11.59
C CYS A 88 -0.43 -11.10 -11.32
N GLU A 89 0.58 -11.07 -10.47
CA GLU A 89 1.45 -12.22 -10.22
C GLU A 89 1.35 -12.69 -8.77
N ALA A 90 0.84 -13.90 -8.55
CA ALA A 90 0.76 -14.50 -7.22
C ALA A 90 2.14 -14.66 -6.55
N SER A 91 3.21 -14.81 -7.34
CA SER A 91 4.60 -14.83 -6.86
C SER A 91 5.06 -13.51 -6.22
N LYS A 92 4.32 -12.40 -6.41
CA LYS A 92 4.66 -11.05 -5.93
C LYS A 92 3.91 -10.65 -4.66
N GLU A 93 3.37 -11.59 -3.89
CA GLU A 93 2.63 -11.31 -2.64
C GLU A 93 3.41 -10.42 -1.66
N ALA A 94 4.69 -10.71 -1.43
CA ALA A 94 5.55 -9.91 -0.55
C ALA A 94 5.68 -8.45 -1.03
N LEU A 95 5.71 -8.23 -2.35
CA LEU A 95 5.78 -6.91 -2.95
C LEU A 95 4.45 -6.16 -2.85
N ALA A 96 3.32 -6.87 -3.00
CA ALA A 96 1.99 -6.32 -2.77
C ALA A 96 1.78 -5.88 -1.31
N ILE A 97 2.33 -6.63 -0.34
CA ILE A 97 2.37 -6.23 1.07
C ILE A 97 3.19 -4.95 1.24
N THR A 98 4.41 -4.92 0.68
CA THR A 98 5.30 -3.75 0.72
C THR A 98 4.64 -2.49 0.15
N TRP A 99 3.98 -2.62 -1.00
CA TRP A 99 3.21 -1.56 -1.64
C TRP A 99 2.04 -1.07 -0.75
N SER A 100 1.32 -2.01 -0.13
CA SER A 100 0.18 -1.68 0.74
C SER A 100 0.64 -0.93 1.99
N GLU A 101 1.73 -1.36 2.61
CA GLU A 101 2.32 -0.67 3.76
C GLU A 101 2.76 0.75 3.42
N ALA A 102 3.42 0.95 2.27
CA ALA A 102 3.84 2.27 1.82
C ALA A 102 2.63 3.21 1.66
N ARG A 103 1.50 2.70 1.15
CA ARG A 103 0.27 3.49 1.00
C ARG A 103 -0.37 3.87 2.33
N LEU A 104 -0.33 2.99 3.34
CA LEU A 104 -0.81 3.33 4.68
C LEU A 104 -0.01 4.48 5.29
N ASP A 105 1.32 4.44 5.16
CA ASP A 105 2.19 5.52 5.66
C ASP A 105 1.94 6.83 4.90
N ILE A 106 1.72 6.77 3.58
CA ILE A 106 1.34 7.93 2.76
C ILE A 106 -0.03 8.49 3.17
N GLY A 107 -1.03 7.64 3.39
CA GLY A 107 -2.36 8.05 3.87
C GLY A 107 -2.28 8.74 5.24
N TYR A 108 -1.46 8.20 6.15
CA TYR A 108 -1.15 8.85 7.42
C TYR A 108 -0.57 10.26 7.23
N ILE A 109 0.39 10.46 6.32
CA ILE A 109 0.97 11.78 6.03
C ILE A 109 -0.09 12.75 5.48
N LEU A 110 -0.83 12.33 4.45
CA LEU A 110 -1.80 13.17 3.75
C LEU A 110 -3.00 13.55 4.63
N SER A 111 -3.34 12.70 5.60
CA SER A 111 -4.38 12.97 6.59
C SER A 111 -3.90 13.79 7.80
N ASP A 112 -2.65 14.26 7.80
CA ASP A 112 -2.00 14.92 8.94
C ASP A 112 -2.01 14.05 10.22
N GLY A 113 -1.79 12.75 10.05
CA GLY A 113 -1.71 11.78 11.14
C GLY A 113 -3.04 11.34 11.73
N LYS A 114 -4.14 11.55 11.00
CA LYS A 114 -5.50 11.19 11.45
C LYS A 114 -5.91 9.77 11.05
N GLU A 115 -5.42 9.28 9.91
CA GLU A 115 -5.69 7.91 9.45
C GLU A 115 -4.84 6.86 10.17
N LEU A 116 -5.12 5.59 9.89
CA LEU A 116 -4.33 4.48 10.40
C LEU A 116 -2.99 4.41 9.68
N ALA A 117 -1.94 4.30 10.47
CA ALA A 117 -0.59 3.98 10.03
C ALA A 117 -0.40 2.47 9.89
N ARG A 118 0.64 2.02 9.18
CA ARG A 118 1.04 0.60 9.24
C ARG A 118 1.44 0.22 10.66
N SER A 119 1.40 -1.08 10.98
CA SER A 119 1.59 -1.64 12.33
C SER A 119 2.83 -1.08 13.05
N GLY A 120 3.98 -1.01 12.37
CA GLY A 120 5.21 -0.48 12.95
C GLY A 120 5.15 1.00 13.32
N LEU A 121 4.58 1.83 12.43
CA LEU A 121 4.39 3.25 12.71
C LEU A 121 3.31 3.48 13.77
N TYR A 122 2.26 2.65 13.82
CA TYR A 122 1.25 2.71 14.87
C TYR A 122 1.87 2.51 16.26
N VAL A 123 2.70 1.48 16.45
CA VAL A 123 3.43 1.24 17.71
C VAL A 123 4.27 2.47 18.09
N TYR A 124 5.02 3.00 17.14
CA TYR A 124 5.84 4.20 17.33
C TYR A 124 5.03 5.43 17.79
N VAL A 125 3.89 5.69 17.14
CA VAL A 125 2.99 6.79 17.49
C VAL A 125 2.42 6.63 18.91
N GLN A 126 2.07 5.41 19.31
CA GLN A 126 1.57 5.15 20.66
C GLN A 126 2.65 5.39 21.73
N GLU A 127 3.89 4.97 21.47
CA GLU A 127 5.01 5.25 22.37
C GLU A 127 5.30 6.75 22.53
N LEU A 128 5.27 7.50 21.42
CA LEU A 128 5.40 8.96 21.45
C LEU A 128 4.31 9.61 22.29
N ARG A 129 3.04 9.22 22.07
CA ARG A 129 1.89 9.74 22.82
C ARG A 129 1.99 9.43 24.31
N ARG A 130 2.49 8.24 24.67
CA ARG A 130 2.73 7.87 26.07
C ARG A 130 3.76 8.81 26.71
N LYS A 131 4.92 9.01 26.07
CA LYS A 131 6.00 9.88 26.58
C LYS A 131 5.55 11.34 26.76
N ASN A 132 4.66 11.84 25.91
CA ASN A 132 4.15 13.21 26.01
C ASN A 132 3.15 13.42 27.15
N LYS A 133 2.49 12.37 27.66
CA LYS A 133 1.58 12.46 28.81
C LYS A 133 2.31 12.50 30.16
N GLU A 134 3.58 12.11 30.18
CA GLU A 134 4.42 12.04 31.38
C GLU A 134 5.17 13.36 31.67
N LYS A 135 5.02 14.37 30.80
CA LYS A 135 5.61 15.71 30.96
C LYS A 135 4.53 16.71 31.35
#